data_AF-A0AA38TVN7-F1
#
_entry.id   AF-A0AA38TVN7-F1
#
_cell.length_a   1.000
_cell.length_b   1.000
_cell.length_c   1.000
_cell.angle_alpha   90.00
_cell.angle_beta   90.00
_cell.angle_gamma   90.00
#
_symmetry.space_group_name_H-M   'P 1'
#
loop_
_entity.id
_entity.type
_entity.pdbx_description
1 polymer ?
#
loop_
_entity_poly.entity_id
_entity_poly.type
_entity_poly.pdbx_seq_one_letter_code
_entity_poly.pdbx_strand_id
1 'polypeptide(L)'
;MKFRDQIREEEHLNREEEELRRSSSSSSADYDQLMAGGEDVDVSSLNSQSSQTQSISEHEMEHNNNSPLDIFQGHLGEVTSCTCESSRGDDKKELEVLWRRVKASASVLTYLKSKARIMTVPHLALTSCGITYTDGTGFVDRNGTPMSDWSTNLDFSNSDDRPDVETWIGIDNQHDEQDGVYISEVLNSVQMITDVMEALLKRVLMAETETANEKEKVKLSQEEIIRKEIQIESMSEKLAEMDRFAVDTSSILNEMRQWVDDLIEETSLQRQRATENEEELIRVKREFETLKDFVSGLTSVRETLVPSEIHFQNIEKLFEQGRLPNAYTAQCNSRHGSTIGSDAVLSLWHFPGSCEKHINLRDREEQSQPLIFGYGGRDHGGLTQFMGGLVMKKAQLETEKKQKESEIQKLMDENLRLSALVDRKEAQLVAMSEQCKVFALSASKI
;
A
#
# COMPACT_ATOMS: atom_id res chain seq x y z
N MET A 1 -32.52 -10.73 19.31
CA MET A 1 -31.40 -10.67 20.26
C MET A 1 -30.06 -10.83 19.53
N LYS A 2 -29.82 -11.94 18.80
CA LYS A 2 -28.60 -12.17 18.01
C LYS A 2 -28.15 -11.04 17.05
N PHE A 3 -29.07 -10.35 16.39
CA PHE A 3 -28.72 -9.29 15.43
C PHE A 3 -28.15 -8.02 16.09
N ARG A 4 -28.56 -7.70 17.33
CA ARG A 4 -28.01 -6.55 18.07
C ARG A 4 -26.62 -6.82 18.63
N ASP A 5 -26.29 -8.08 18.83
CA ASP A 5 -24.97 -8.48 19.32
C ASP A 5 -23.97 -8.48 18.15
N GLN A 6 -24.41 -8.85 16.95
CA GLN A 6 -23.63 -8.76 15.71
C GLN A 6 -23.27 -7.31 15.34
N ILE A 7 -24.23 -6.37 15.44
CA ILE A 7 -23.97 -4.95 15.18
C ILE A 7 -22.98 -4.37 16.21
N ARG A 8 -23.06 -4.78 17.48
CA ARG A 8 -22.13 -4.32 18.51
C ARG A 8 -20.72 -4.85 18.31
N GLU A 9 -20.59 -6.07 17.79
CA GLU A 9 -19.30 -6.69 17.47
C GLU A 9 -18.66 -6.00 16.26
N GLU A 10 -19.45 -5.69 15.24
CA GLU A 10 -19.00 -4.94 14.07
C GLU A 10 -18.59 -3.50 14.42
N GLU A 11 -19.35 -2.81 15.29
CA GLU A 11 -18.98 -1.49 15.81
C GLU A 11 -17.71 -1.50 16.66
N HIS A 12 -17.40 -2.61 17.35
CA HIS A 12 -16.17 -2.74 18.12
C HIS A 12 -14.96 -2.93 17.21
N LEU A 13 -15.08 -3.79 16.19
CA LEU A 13 -14.03 -4.03 15.19
C LEU A 13 -13.72 -2.77 14.39
N ASN A 14 -14.75 -2.01 13.99
CA ASN A 14 -14.56 -0.77 13.23
C ASN A 14 -13.87 0.33 14.08
N ARG A 15 -14.10 0.33 15.40
CA ARG A 15 -13.44 1.26 16.33
C ARG A 15 -11.97 0.91 16.56
N GLU A 16 -11.65 -0.37 16.61
CA GLU A 16 -10.28 -0.88 16.74
C GLU A 16 -9.47 -0.64 15.45
N GLU A 17 -10.10 -0.78 14.27
CA GLU A 17 -9.49 -0.45 12.99
C GLU A 17 -9.23 1.06 12.83
N GLU A 18 -10.15 1.92 13.29
CA GLU A 18 -9.91 3.38 13.35
C GLU A 18 -8.75 3.74 14.28
N GLU A 19 -8.62 3.04 15.42
CA GLU A 19 -7.54 3.28 16.39
C GLU A 19 -6.17 2.85 15.83
N LEU A 20 -6.12 1.74 15.08
CA LEU A 20 -4.95 1.31 14.33
C LEU A 20 -4.60 2.29 13.21
N ARG A 21 -5.59 2.82 12.47
CA ARG A 21 -5.36 3.87 11.46
C ARG A 21 -4.82 5.16 12.08
N ARG A 22 -5.34 5.59 13.24
CA ARG A 22 -4.83 6.77 13.96
C ARG A 22 -3.41 6.54 14.50
N SER A 23 -3.12 5.34 15.00
CA SER A 23 -1.77 4.97 15.48
C SER A 23 -0.74 4.88 14.34
N SER A 24 -1.13 4.35 13.18
CA SER A 24 -0.29 4.34 11.98
C SER A 24 -0.09 5.74 11.38
N SER A 25 -1.10 6.60 11.46
CA SER A 25 -1.00 8.00 10.99
C SER A 25 -0.12 8.86 11.91
N SER A 26 -0.14 8.63 13.23
CA SER A 26 0.77 9.33 14.15
C SER A 26 2.21 8.84 14.03
N SER A 27 2.42 7.55 13.74
CA SER A 27 3.73 7.00 13.41
C SER A 27 4.28 7.60 12.11
N SER A 28 3.46 7.69 11.05
CA SER A 28 3.85 8.32 9.78
C SER A 28 4.20 9.81 9.93
N ALA A 29 3.48 10.55 10.78
CA ALA A 29 3.78 11.95 11.05
C ALA A 29 5.09 12.15 11.82
N ASP A 30 5.44 11.23 12.73
CA ASP A 30 6.74 11.23 13.41
C ASP A 30 7.89 10.89 12.43
N TYR A 31 7.66 10.02 11.45
CA TYR A 31 8.64 9.75 10.37
C TYR A 31 8.78 10.94 9.40
N ASP A 32 7.69 11.60 9.00
CA ASP A 32 7.77 12.79 8.14
C ASP A 32 8.43 13.99 8.86
N GLN A 33 8.29 14.10 10.19
CA GLN A 33 8.98 15.11 10.99
C GLN A 33 10.48 14.79 11.19
N LEU A 34 10.84 13.50 11.19
CA LEU A 34 12.23 13.02 11.12
C LEU A 34 12.88 13.24 9.74
N MET A 35 12.09 13.19 8.65
CA MET A 35 12.58 13.38 7.28
C MET A 35 12.55 14.84 6.80
N ALA A 36 11.71 15.70 7.38
CA ALA A 36 11.71 17.14 7.15
C ALA A 36 12.76 17.88 8.01
N GLY A 37 13.15 17.28 9.14
CA GLY A 37 14.37 17.61 9.88
C GLY A 37 15.58 16.95 9.23
N GLY A 38 15.81 17.25 7.95
CA GLY A 38 17.13 17.11 7.33
C GLY A 38 18.09 18.10 7.97
N GLU A 39 18.33 17.95 9.27
CA GLU A 39 19.59 18.37 9.84
C GLU A 39 20.61 17.54 9.09
N ASP A 40 21.42 18.24 8.28
CA ASP A 40 22.82 17.93 8.13
C ASP A 40 23.36 17.57 9.52
N VAL A 41 23.18 16.30 9.93
CA VAL A 41 24.02 15.67 10.92
C VAL A 41 25.34 15.57 10.21
N ASP A 42 26.03 16.69 10.37
CA ASP A 42 27.19 17.17 9.69
C ASP A 42 28.12 15.98 9.47
N VAL A 43 27.99 15.33 8.30
CA VAL A 43 28.96 14.33 7.82
C VAL A 43 30.31 15.04 7.67
N SER A 44 30.29 16.36 7.49
CA SER A 44 31.43 17.24 7.69
C SER A 44 31.87 17.39 9.14
N SER A 45 31.05 17.22 10.19
CA SER A 45 31.47 17.18 11.62
C SER A 45 32.11 15.85 12.02
N LEU A 46 31.66 14.71 11.46
CA LEU A 46 32.29 13.41 11.69
C LEU A 46 33.53 13.19 10.81
N ASN A 47 33.52 13.65 9.55
CA ASN A 47 34.74 13.69 8.73
C ASN A 47 35.69 14.79 9.20
N SER A 48 35.20 15.93 9.73
CA SER A 48 36.09 16.90 10.37
C SER A 48 36.58 16.39 11.70
N GLN A 49 35.83 15.64 12.52
CA GLN A 49 36.39 14.97 13.71
C GLN A 49 37.40 13.89 13.33
N SER A 50 37.16 13.08 12.30
CA SER A 50 38.11 12.06 11.84
C SER A 50 39.37 12.70 11.21
N SER A 51 39.21 13.71 10.36
CA SER A 51 40.31 14.48 9.77
C SER A 51 41.01 15.37 10.81
N GLN A 52 40.30 15.83 11.84
CA GLN A 52 40.84 16.61 12.96
C GLN A 52 41.61 15.69 13.90
N THR A 53 41.16 14.46 14.15
CA THR A 53 41.90 13.45 14.93
C THR A 53 43.13 12.95 14.14
N GLN A 54 43.03 12.83 12.81
CA GLN A 54 44.16 12.54 11.94
C GLN A 54 45.15 13.71 11.90
N SER A 55 44.68 14.96 11.82
CA SER A 55 45.52 16.17 11.86
C SER A 55 46.12 16.47 13.24
N ILE A 56 45.43 16.11 14.34
CA ILE A 56 45.93 16.22 15.71
C ILE A 56 47.03 15.18 15.93
N SER A 57 46.86 13.95 15.43
CA SER A 57 47.90 12.91 15.47
C SER A 57 49.15 13.31 14.66
N GLU A 58 48.95 13.87 13.46
CA GLU A 58 50.05 14.39 12.62
C GLU A 58 50.75 15.60 13.25
N HIS A 59 50.00 16.54 13.83
CA HIS A 59 50.53 17.78 14.44
C HIS A 59 51.09 17.56 15.86
N GLU A 60 50.63 16.55 16.62
CA GLU A 60 51.22 16.15 17.92
C GLU A 60 52.54 15.38 17.73
N MET A 61 52.71 14.67 16.62
CA MET A 61 53.97 13.97 16.31
C MET A 61 55.09 14.92 15.87
N GLU A 62 54.80 15.98 15.14
CA GLU A 62 55.81 16.96 14.73
C GLU A 62 56.24 17.90 15.87
N HIS A 63 55.32 18.24 16.79
CA HIS A 63 55.60 19.20 17.86
C HIS A 63 56.32 18.59 19.08
N ASN A 64 56.43 17.26 19.16
CA ASN A 64 57.13 16.55 20.24
C ASN A 64 58.58 16.16 19.88
N ASN A 65 59.25 17.00 19.08
CA ASN A 65 60.67 16.87 18.75
C ASN A 65 61.61 17.26 19.91
N ASN A 66 61.10 17.75 21.04
CA ASN A 66 61.89 17.96 22.27
C ASN A 66 61.73 16.77 23.22
N SER A 67 61.97 15.55 22.72
CA SER A 67 61.81 14.34 23.51
C SER A 67 62.85 14.30 24.65
N PRO A 68 62.50 13.73 25.83
CA PRO A 68 63.47 13.50 26.92
C PRO A 68 64.73 12.79 26.43
N LEU A 69 64.65 12.01 25.34
CA LEU A 69 65.78 11.33 24.71
C LEU A 69 66.83 12.29 24.13
N ASP A 70 66.43 13.41 23.53
CA ASP A 70 67.34 14.42 22.97
C ASP A 70 68.02 15.20 24.11
N ILE A 71 67.28 15.43 25.21
CA ILE A 71 67.80 16.00 26.45
C ILE A 71 68.79 15.02 27.12
N PHE A 72 68.44 13.74 27.21
CA PHE A 72 69.32 12.68 27.72
C PHE A 72 70.56 12.51 26.84
N GLN A 73 70.46 12.64 25.52
CA GLN A 73 71.58 12.59 24.58
C GLN A 73 72.48 13.82 24.69
N GLY A 74 71.91 15.00 24.94
CA GLY A 74 72.65 16.22 25.28
C GLY A 74 73.41 16.10 26.60
N HIS A 75 72.75 15.62 27.66
CA HIS A 75 73.39 15.35 28.95
C HIS A 75 74.43 14.24 28.88
N LEU A 76 74.27 13.24 28.00
CA LEU A 76 75.28 12.23 27.73
C LEU A 76 76.56 12.87 27.18
N GLY A 77 76.44 13.77 26.19
CA GLY A 77 77.58 14.51 25.63
C GLY A 77 78.29 15.40 26.65
N GLU A 78 77.52 16.02 27.55
CA GLU A 78 78.02 16.82 28.66
C GLU A 78 78.78 15.98 29.70
N VAL A 79 78.24 14.82 30.09
CA VAL A 79 78.89 13.86 31.01
C VAL A 79 80.15 13.24 30.38
N THR A 80 80.16 13.00 29.06
CA THR A 80 81.37 12.56 28.33
C THR A 80 82.53 13.54 28.52
N SER A 81 82.20 14.84 28.51
CA SER A 81 83.18 15.94 28.58
C SER A 81 83.73 16.14 29.99
N CYS A 82 82.94 15.83 31.03
CA CYS A 82 83.32 15.95 32.45
C CYS A 82 84.15 14.78 32.99
N THR A 83 84.34 13.70 32.23
CA THR A 83 84.96 12.45 32.71
C THR A 83 86.51 12.48 32.72
N CYS A 84 87.14 13.55 32.20
CA CYS A 84 88.60 13.64 32.09
C CYS A 84 89.33 14.17 33.34
N GLU A 85 88.63 14.73 34.33
CA GLU A 85 89.26 15.38 35.47
C GLU A 85 88.73 14.81 36.79
N SER A 86 89.61 14.12 37.54
CA SER A 86 89.44 13.71 38.94
C SER A 86 88.53 12.51 39.25
N SER A 87 89.08 11.28 39.24
CA SER A 87 88.76 10.29 40.29
C SER A 87 89.77 9.13 40.42
N ARG A 88 89.86 8.57 41.62
CA ARG A 88 90.68 7.43 42.06
C ARG A 88 90.16 6.12 41.41
N GLY A 89 91.03 5.13 41.24
CA GLY A 89 90.87 4.04 40.26
C GLY A 89 89.68 3.06 40.38
N ASP A 90 88.88 3.06 41.45
CA ASP A 90 87.68 2.19 41.57
C ASP A 90 86.43 2.89 41.01
N ASP A 91 86.19 4.15 41.41
CA ASP A 91 85.09 4.99 40.91
C ASP A 91 85.13 5.15 39.38
N LYS A 92 86.32 5.10 38.77
CA LYS A 92 86.49 5.15 37.32
C LYS A 92 85.90 3.93 36.61
N LYS A 93 86.00 2.73 37.20
CA LYS A 93 85.47 1.49 36.61
C LYS A 93 83.95 1.44 36.70
N GLU A 94 83.39 1.85 37.83
CA GLU A 94 81.93 1.97 38.00
C GLU A 94 81.33 2.99 37.03
N LEU A 95 82.01 4.12 36.83
CA LEU A 95 81.60 5.13 35.85
C LEU A 95 81.68 4.60 34.40
N GLU A 96 82.71 3.82 34.06
CA GLU A 96 82.83 3.17 32.74
C GLU A 96 81.73 2.12 32.51
N VAL A 97 81.33 1.35 33.52
CA VAL A 97 80.19 0.42 33.45
C VAL A 97 78.88 1.19 33.25
N LEU A 98 78.62 2.21 34.07
CA LEU A 98 77.43 3.06 33.92
C LEU A 98 77.37 3.71 32.54
N TRP A 99 78.49 4.23 32.05
CA TRP A 99 78.60 4.82 30.72
C TRP A 99 78.22 3.84 29.61
N ARG A 100 78.70 2.59 29.69
CA ARG A 100 78.33 1.51 28.76
C ARG A 100 76.83 1.21 28.81
N ARG A 101 76.25 1.11 30.02
CA ARG A 101 74.80 0.92 30.19
C ARG A 101 73.98 2.04 29.58
N VAL A 102 74.33 3.30 29.88
CA VAL A 102 73.59 4.44 29.33
C VAL A 102 73.72 4.47 27.80
N LYS A 103 74.88 4.16 27.24
CA LYS A 103 75.08 4.07 25.78
C LYS A 103 74.25 2.94 25.14
N ALA A 104 74.17 1.78 25.79
CA ALA A 104 73.33 0.66 25.35
C ALA A 104 71.84 1.05 25.38
N SER A 105 71.37 1.60 26.50
CA SER A 105 69.98 2.05 26.66
C SER A 105 69.62 3.16 25.68
N ALA A 106 70.51 4.12 25.41
CA ALA A 106 70.29 5.17 24.41
C ALA A 106 70.14 4.61 22.99
N SER A 107 70.96 3.62 22.61
CA SER A 107 70.90 2.97 21.30
C SER A 107 69.58 2.22 21.12
N VAL A 108 69.19 1.47 22.14
CA VAL A 108 67.95 0.69 22.18
C VAL A 108 66.70 1.59 22.17
N LEU A 109 66.71 2.71 22.91
CA LEU A 109 65.64 3.71 22.85
C LEU A 109 65.54 4.37 21.47
N THR A 110 66.67 4.62 20.80
CA THR A 110 66.69 5.15 19.44
C THR A 110 66.07 4.15 18.46
N TYR A 111 66.36 2.86 18.61
CA TYR A 111 65.71 1.78 17.85
C TYR A 111 64.20 1.77 18.06
N LEU A 112 63.72 1.78 19.32
CA LEU A 112 62.29 1.83 19.62
C LEU A 112 61.61 3.07 19.05
N LYS A 113 62.26 4.24 19.14
CA LYS A 113 61.77 5.50 18.54
C LYS A 113 61.63 5.35 17.02
N SER A 114 62.62 4.75 16.35
CA SER A 114 62.55 4.47 14.92
C SER A 114 61.46 3.46 14.57
N LYS A 115 61.33 2.38 15.36
CA LYS A 115 60.32 1.35 15.16
C LYS A 115 58.90 1.92 15.32
N ALA A 116 58.67 2.74 16.34
CA ALA A 116 57.40 3.43 16.55
C ALA A 116 57.04 4.36 15.38
N ARG A 117 58.02 5.13 14.85
CA ARG A 117 57.82 5.98 13.65
C ARG A 117 57.50 5.18 12.39
N ILE A 118 58.05 3.98 12.25
CA ILE A 118 57.71 3.08 11.15
C ILE A 118 56.27 2.57 11.32
N MET A 119 55.87 2.24 12.57
CA MET A 119 54.54 1.73 12.90
C MET A 119 53.41 2.76 12.69
N THR A 120 53.70 4.06 12.73
CA THR A 120 52.71 5.11 12.47
C THR A 120 52.39 5.29 10.99
N VAL A 121 53.22 4.73 10.09
CA VAL A 121 52.98 4.84 8.64
C VAL A 121 52.50 3.48 8.11
N PRO A 122 51.21 3.33 7.74
CA PRO A 122 50.59 2.02 7.51
C PRO A 122 51.36 1.11 6.53
N HIS A 123 51.76 1.63 5.38
CA HIS A 123 52.46 0.82 4.37
C HIS A 123 53.88 0.39 4.79
N LEU A 124 54.62 1.23 5.54
CA LEU A 124 55.92 0.85 6.11
C LEU A 124 55.73 -0.13 7.26
N ALA A 125 54.70 0.04 8.06
CA ALA A 125 54.38 -0.80 9.19
C ALA A 125 54.05 -2.23 8.74
N LEU A 126 53.19 -2.38 7.71
CA LEU A 126 52.91 -3.67 7.07
C LEU A 126 54.20 -4.33 6.58
N THR A 127 55.03 -3.59 5.83
CA THR A 127 56.32 -4.09 5.32
C THR A 127 57.26 -4.50 6.47
N SER A 128 57.30 -3.73 7.55
CA SER A 128 58.16 -3.99 8.70
C SER A 128 57.71 -5.19 9.54
N CYS A 129 56.41 -5.50 9.56
CA CYS A 129 55.86 -6.69 10.20
C CYS A 129 55.84 -7.90 9.25
N GLY A 130 56.33 -7.75 8.01
CA GLY A 130 56.26 -8.80 6.99
C GLY A 130 54.84 -9.14 6.53
N ILE A 131 53.88 -8.24 6.75
CA ILE A 131 52.50 -8.39 6.32
C ILE A 131 52.41 -7.97 4.85
N THR A 132 51.92 -8.87 4.01
CA THR A 132 51.75 -8.63 2.57
C THR A 132 50.31 -8.90 2.14
N TYR A 133 49.88 -8.27 1.05
CA TYR A 133 48.56 -8.54 0.46
C TYR A 133 48.70 -9.53 -0.69
N THR A 134 47.94 -10.62 -0.63
CA THR A 134 47.86 -11.62 -1.69
C THR A 134 46.46 -11.63 -2.30
N ASP A 135 46.40 -11.61 -3.63
CA ASP A 135 45.15 -11.58 -4.38
C ASP A 135 44.33 -12.86 -4.11
N GLY A 136 43.07 -12.69 -3.72
CA GLY A 136 42.15 -13.77 -3.35
C GLY A 136 42.22 -14.29 -1.91
N THR A 137 43.32 -14.08 -1.18
CA THR A 137 43.46 -14.51 0.24
C THR A 137 43.51 -13.33 1.23
N GLY A 138 43.80 -12.12 0.73
CA GLY A 138 43.81 -10.89 1.55
C GLY A 138 45.16 -10.65 2.21
N PHE A 139 45.16 -10.09 3.41
CA PHE A 139 46.40 -9.86 4.16
C PHE A 139 46.96 -11.15 4.75
N VAL A 140 48.27 -11.34 4.63
CA VAL A 140 49.00 -12.53 5.06
C VAL A 140 50.22 -12.10 5.87
N ASP A 141 50.47 -12.78 7.00
CA ASP A 141 51.61 -12.54 7.88
C ASP A 141 52.94 -13.02 7.27
N ARG A 142 54.07 -12.69 7.91
CA ARG A 142 55.42 -13.12 7.53
C ARG A 142 55.56 -14.64 7.41
N ASN A 143 54.81 -15.39 8.21
CA ASN A 143 54.77 -16.86 8.20
C ASN A 143 53.85 -17.45 7.12
N GLY A 144 53.18 -16.61 6.31
CA GLY A 144 52.21 -17.07 5.32
C GLY A 144 50.80 -17.30 5.90
N THR A 145 50.56 -16.96 7.17
CA THR A 145 49.27 -17.14 7.83
C THR A 145 48.26 -16.06 7.41
N PRO A 146 47.11 -16.42 6.83
CA PRO A 146 46.10 -15.46 6.41
C PRO A 146 45.46 -14.76 7.61
N MET A 147 44.97 -13.54 7.37
CA MET A 147 44.34 -12.69 8.40
C MET A 147 43.16 -13.35 9.11
N SER A 148 42.42 -14.24 8.43
CA SER A 148 41.31 -15.00 9.03
C SER A 148 41.74 -15.87 10.21
N ASP A 149 43.01 -16.27 10.24
CA ASP A 149 43.54 -17.23 11.20
C ASP A 149 44.40 -16.54 12.27
N TRP A 150 44.45 -15.20 12.26
CA TRP A 150 45.14 -14.42 13.28
C TRP A 150 44.41 -14.56 14.63
N SER A 151 45.15 -14.98 15.65
CA SER A 151 44.61 -15.08 17.00
C SER A 151 44.19 -13.71 17.53
N THR A 152 42.98 -13.62 18.08
CA THR A 152 42.48 -12.44 18.78
C THR A 152 43.14 -12.25 20.15
N ASN A 153 43.79 -13.29 20.68
CA ASN A 153 44.42 -13.31 22.00
C ASN A 153 45.95 -13.16 21.89
N LEU A 154 46.52 -12.25 22.69
CA LEU A 154 47.97 -12.02 22.76
C LEU A 154 48.65 -13.09 23.63
N ASP A 155 48.97 -14.23 23.02
CA ASP A 155 49.91 -15.18 23.62
C ASP A 155 51.35 -14.82 23.20
N PHE A 156 52.01 -13.99 24.00
CA PHE A 156 53.44 -13.67 23.84
C PHE A 156 54.37 -14.84 24.21
N SER A 157 53.82 -16.03 24.48
CA SER A 157 54.58 -17.15 25.03
C SER A 157 55.30 -17.99 23.98
N ASN A 158 55.12 -17.74 22.68
CA ASN A 158 55.63 -18.62 21.63
C ASN A 158 56.10 -17.88 20.37
N SER A 159 57.17 -17.10 20.48
CA SER A 159 57.97 -16.71 19.31
C SER A 159 59.23 -17.59 19.26
N ASP A 160 59.11 -18.70 18.53
CA ASP A 160 60.21 -19.65 18.27
C ASP A 160 61.22 -19.11 17.22
N ASP A 161 61.04 -17.86 16.78
CA ASP A 161 61.93 -17.14 15.88
C ASP A 161 62.74 -16.12 16.68
N ARG A 162 63.41 -16.61 17.73
CA ARG A 162 64.31 -15.84 18.58
C ARG A 162 65.55 -15.50 17.75
N PRO A 163 65.80 -14.23 17.35
CA PRO A 163 67.13 -13.87 16.90
C PRO A 163 68.04 -14.11 18.10
N ASP A 164 68.95 -15.05 17.93
CA ASP A 164 69.88 -15.46 18.95
C ASP A 164 70.53 -14.22 19.58
N VAL A 165 70.23 -13.97 20.86
CA VAL A 165 70.82 -12.88 21.64
C VAL A 165 72.36 -12.94 21.59
N GLU A 166 72.91 -14.11 21.27
CA GLU A 166 74.34 -14.34 21.06
C GLU A 166 74.90 -13.59 19.83
N THR A 167 74.08 -13.20 18.86
CA THR A 167 74.55 -12.46 17.66
C THR A 167 74.80 -10.97 17.93
N TRP A 168 74.15 -10.38 18.95
CA TRP A 168 74.35 -8.97 19.32
C TRP A 168 75.45 -8.78 20.38
N ILE A 169 75.82 -9.85 21.10
CA ILE A 169 76.86 -9.87 22.14
C ILE A 169 78.21 -10.32 21.55
N GLY A 170 78.46 -10.01 20.27
CA GLY A 170 79.74 -10.26 19.62
C GLY A 170 80.81 -9.21 19.91
N ILE A 171 80.72 -8.47 21.02
CA ILE A 171 81.64 -7.38 21.35
C ILE A 171 82.22 -7.58 22.76
N ASP A 172 83.47 -8.04 22.74
CA ASP A 172 84.52 -7.94 23.76
C ASP A 172 84.33 -8.69 25.10
N ASN A 173 84.99 -9.84 25.21
CA ASN A 173 85.02 -10.75 26.37
C ASN A 173 85.81 -10.21 27.58
N GLN A 174 85.57 -8.96 27.97
CA GLN A 174 85.98 -8.40 29.26
C GLN A 174 84.84 -7.58 29.88
N HIS A 175 83.66 -8.17 29.99
CA HIS A 175 82.53 -7.52 30.64
C HIS A 175 82.27 -8.10 32.01
N ASP A 176 82.07 -7.18 32.97
CA ASP A 176 81.64 -7.48 34.32
C ASP A 176 80.30 -8.23 34.27
N GLU A 177 80.19 -9.32 35.02
CA GLU A 177 79.07 -10.29 34.96
C GLU A 177 77.69 -9.61 35.16
N GLN A 178 77.65 -8.49 35.90
CA GLN A 178 76.43 -7.72 36.14
C GLN A 178 75.99 -6.83 34.96
N ASP A 179 76.89 -6.45 34.05
CA ASP A 179 76.57 -5.57 32.92
C ASP A 179 75.84 -6.32 31.80
N GLY A 180 76.26 -7.58 31.55
CA GLY A 180 75.59 -8.46 30.60
C GLY A 180 74.14 -8.78 31.01
N VAL A 181 73.87 -8.96 32.30
CA VAL A 181 72.52 -9.21 32.82
C VAL A 181 71.59 -8.01 32.55
N TYR A 182 72.04 -6.79 32.85
CA TYR A 182 71.26 -5.58 32.60
C TYR A 182 70.94 -5.38 31.11
N ILE A 183 71.94 -5.52 30.24
CA ILE A 183 71.77 -5.35 28.79
C ILE A 183 70.78 -6.40 28.24
N SER A 184 70.86 -7.64 28.73
CA SER A 184 69.92 -8.71 28.36
C SER A 184 68.48 -8.40 28.76
N GLU A 185 68.25 -7.87 29.97
CA GLU A 185 66.92 -7.48 30.44
C GLU A 185 66.34 -6.30 29.64
N VAL A 186 67.17 -5.32 29.29
CA VAL A 186 66.77 -4.18 28.43
C VAL A 186 66.40 -4.66 27.03
N LEU A 187 67.18 -5.56 26.44
CA LEU A 187 66.86 -6.13 25.12
C LEU A 187 65.57 -6.97 25.17
N ASN A 188 65.36 -7.75 26.23
CA ASN A 188 64.12 -8.50 26.44
C ASN A 188 62.90 -7.57 26.53
N SER A 189 63.03 -6.46 27.26
CA SER A 189 61.98 -5.44 27.37
C SER A 189 61.63 -4.82 26.02
N VAL A 190 62.63 -4.58 25.16
CA VAL A 190 62.45 -4.02 23.83
C VAL A 190 61.84 -5.00 22.84
N GLN A 191 62.19 -6.27 22.96
CA GLN A 191 61.52 -7.33 22.20
C GLN A 191 60.04 -7.38 22.57
N MET A 192 59.70 -7.43 23.87
CA MET A 192 58.31 -7.41 24.33
C MET A 192 57.54 -6.18 23.80
N ILE A 193 58.13 -4.98 23.87
CA ILE A 193 57.49 -3.76 23.34
C ILE A 193 57.28 -3.87 21.83
N THR A 194 58.25 -4.40 21.10
CA THR A 194 58.16 -4.58 19.64
C THR A 194 57.06 -5.57 19.27
N ASP A 195 56.95 -6.69 19.99
CA ASP A 195 55.92 -7.70 19.79
C ASP A 195 54.52 -7.14 20.10
N VAL A 196 54.40 -6.35 21.18
CA VAL A 196 53.16 -5.64 21.53
C VAL A 196 52.76 -4.66 20.42
N MET A 197 53.72 -3.88 19.88
CA MET A 197 53.46 -2.95 18.79
C MET A 197 52.96 -3.67 17.52
N GLU A 198 53.57 -4.80 17.17
CA GLU A 198 53.15 -5.60 16.02
C GLU A 198 51.77 -6.24 16.22
N ALA A 199 51.50 -6.81 17.41
CA ALA A 199 50.21 -7.41 17.72
C ALA A 199 49.07 -6.38 17.77
N LEU A 200 49.35 -5.16 18.23
CA LEU A 200 48.41 -4.04 18.15
C LEU A 200 48.10 -3.68 16.70
N LEU A 201 49.11 -3.59 15.84
CA LEU A 201 48.93 -3.32 14.42
C LEU A 201 48.07 -4.40 13.74
N LYS A 202 48.35 -5.68 13.98
CA LYS A 202 47.56 -6.79 13.43
C LYS A 202 46.08 -6.68 13.82
N ARG A 203 45.78 -6.31 15.08
CA ARG A 203 44.40 -6.10 15.56
C ARG A 203 43.74 -4.87 14.96
N VAL A 204 44.45 -3.75 14.84
CA VAL A 204 43.92 -2.55 14.17
C VAL A 204 43.58 -2.87 12.72
N LEU A 205 44.45 -3.57 12.02
CA LEU A 205 44.22 -3.98 10.64
C LEU A 205 42.98 -4.89 10.50
N MET A 206 42.82 -5.88 11.38
CA MET A 206 41.61 -6.72 11.41
C MET A 206 40.34 -5.91 11.67
N ALA A 207 40.37 -4.99 12.64
CA ALA A 207 39.22 -4.16 12.96
C ALA A 207 38.84 -3.23 11.79
N GLU A 208 39.83 -2.65 11.10
CA GLU A 208 39.61 -1.79 9.93
C GLU A 208 39.02 -2.57 8.75
N THR A 209 39.53 -3.76 8.45
CA THR A 209 39.01 -4.59 7.35
C THR A 209 37.62 -5.14 7.67
N GLU A 210 37.36 -5.57 8.89
CA GLU A 210 36.03 -6.00 9.34
C GLU A 210 35.02 -4.85 9.27
N THR A 211 35.41 -3.65 9.71
CA THR A 211 34.57 -2.45 9.63
C THR A 211 34.25 -2.07 8.17
N ALA A 212 35.22 -2.17 7.27
CA ALA A 212 35.02 -1.90 5.85
C ALA A 212 34.04 -2.91 5.20
N ASN A 213 34.20 -4.20 5.53
CA ASN A 213 33.30 -5.26 5.06
C ASN A 213 31.87 -5.06 5.60
N GLU A 214 31.72 -4.74 6.88
CA GLU A 214 30.40 -4.50 7.47
C GLU A 214 29.72 -3.27 6.86
N LYS A 215 30.49 -2.21 6.56
CA LYS A 215 29.99 -1.05 5.82
C LYS A 215 29.48 -1.41 4.42
N GLU A 216 30.15 -2.33 3.72
CA GLU A 216 29.68 -2.83 2.43
C GLU A 216 28.39 -3.64 2.56
N LYS A 217 28.28 -4.52 3.56
CA LYS A 217 27.03 -5.26 3.82
C LYS A 217 25.85 -4.34 4.11
N VAL A 218 26.05 -3.29 4.90
CA VAL A 218 25.02 -2.27 5.18
C VAL A 218 24.60 -1.55 3.90
N LYS A 219 25.53 -1.25 3.00
CA LYS A 219 25.19 -0.64 1.71
C LYS A 219 24.33 -1.58 0.86
N LEU A 220 24.70 -2.86 0.76
CA LEU A 220 23.94 -3.85 0.01
C LEU A 220 22.54 -4.07 0.60
N SER A 221 22.41 -4.11 1.94
CA SER A 221 21.11 -4.24 2.59
C SER A 221 20.22 -3.01 2.34
N GLN A 222 20.78 -1.80 2.35
CA GLN A 222 20.06 -0.57 2.02
C GLN A 222 19.53 -0.59 0.57
N GLU A 223 20.35 -1.03 -0.38
CA GLU A 223 19.91 -1.19 -1.79
C GLU A 223 18.78 -2.21 -1.93
N GLU A 224 18.77 -3.28 -1.13
CA GLU A 224 17.67 -4.24 -1.10
C GLU A 224 16.39 -3.67 -0.45
N ILE A 225 16.52 -2.87 0.61
CA ILE A 225 15.39 -2.18 1.24
C ILE A 225 14.70 -1.25 0.25
N ILE A 226 15.46 -0.39 -0.45
CA ILE A 226 14.92 0.52 -1.48
C ILE A 226 14.20 -0.27 -2.58
N ARG A 227 14.75 -1.42 -3.00
CA ARG A 227 14.11 -2.28 -4.00
C ARG A 227 12.77 -2.84 -3.51
N LYS A 228 12.71 -3.28 -2.25
CA LYS A 228 11.47 -3.78 -1.63
C LYS A 228 10.45 -2.68 -1.40
N GLU A 229 10.89 -1.48 -1.05
CA GLU A 229 10.05 -0.30 -0.90
C GLU A 229 9.32 0.03 -2.21
N ILE A 230 10.04 0.11 -3.33
CA ILE A 230 9.46 0.32 -4.67
C ILE A 230 8.47 -0.80 -5.02
N GLN A 231 8.78 -2.05 -4.66
CA GLN A 231 7.87 -3.18 -4.93
C GLN A 231 6.58 -3.06 -4.11
N ILE A 232 6.67 -2.68 -2.84
CA ILE A 232 5.51 -2.48 -1.96
C ILE A 232 4.66 -1.31 -2.47
N GLU A 233 5.27 -0.21 -2.88
CA GLU A 233 4.58 0.94 -3.46
C GLU A 233 3.80 0.53 -4.72
N SER A 234 4.43 -0.22 -5.63
CA SER A 234 3.76 -0.75 -6.82
C SER A 234 2.59 -1.67 -6.49
N MET A 235 2.75 -2.54 -5.49
CA MET A 235 1.65 -3.40 -5.02
C MET A 235 0.53 -2.59 -4.38
N SER A 236 0.86 -1.52 -3.66
CA SER A 236 -0.10 -0.62 -3.02
C SER A 236 -0.94 0.11 -4.07
N GLU A 237 -0.32 0.62 -5.13
CA GLU A 237 -1.04 1.26 -6.24
C GLU A 237 -2.02 0.29 -6.92
N LYS A 238 -1.58 -0.94 -7.17
CA LYS A 238 -2.44 -1.98 -7.75
C LYS A 238 -3.62 -2.33 -6.85
N LEU A 239 -3.42 -2.38 -5.53
CA LEU A 239 -4.51 -2.61 -4.58
C LEU A 239 -5.50 -1.45 -4.57
N ALA A 240 -5.03 -0.20 -4.61
CA ALA A 240 -5.90 0.97 -4.70
C ALA A 240 -6.75 0.97 -5.99
N GLU A 241 -6.19 0.49 -7.11
CA GLU A 241 -6.94 0.29 -8.34
C GLU A 241 -8.00 -0.82 -8.21
N MET A 242 -7.67 -1.94 -7.57
CA MET A 242 -8.64 -3.01 -7.30
C MET A 242 -9.80 -2.53 -6.42
N ASP A 243 -9.52 -1.72 -5.40
CA ASP A 243 -10.55 -1.13 -4.53
C ASP A 243 -11.48 -0.21 -5.32
N ARG A 244 -10.91 0.65 -6.18
CA ARG A 244 -11.71 1.51 -7.07
C ARG A 244 -12.61 0.68 -7.98
N PHE A 245 -12.07 -0.37 -8.60
CA PHE A 245 -12.83 -1.27 -9.47
C PHE A 245 -13.97 -1.99 -8.72
N ALA A 246 -13.73 -2.42 -7.48
CA ALA A 246 -14.73 -3.05 -6.63
C ALA A 246 -15.86 -2.08 -6.27
N VAL A 247 -15.53 -0.83 -5.96
CA VAL A 247 -16.50 0.25 -5.69
C VAL A 247 -17.35 0.53 -6.93
N ASP A 248 -16.73 0.70 -8.10
CA ASP A 248 -17.44 0.96 -9.36
C ASP A 248 -18.41 -0.18 -9.71
N THR A 249 -17.96 -1.43 -9.58
CA THR A 249 -18.79 -2.62 -9.82
C THR A 249 -19.97 -2.68 -8.84
N SER A 250 -19.72 -2.38 -7.56
CA SER A 250 -20.76 -2.36 -6.53
C SER A 250 -21.80 -1.27 -6.78
N SER A 251 -21.39 -0.09 -7.26
CA SER A 251 -22.29 0.99 -7.65
C SER A 251 -23.28 0.53 -8.74
N ILE A 252 -22.76 -0.09 -9.80
CA ILE A 252 -23.59 -0.60 -10.90
C ILE A 252 -24.56 -1.67 -10.41
N LEU A 253 -24.10 -2.60 -9.56
CA LEU A 253 -24.96 -3.64 -8.99
C LEU A 253 -26.08 -3.05 -8.12
N ASN A 254 -25.80 -2.00 -7.36
CA ASN A 254 -26.80 -1.30 -6.57
C ASN A 254 -27.83 -0.57 -7.44
N GLU A 255 -27.39 0.07 -8.53
CA GLU A 255 -28.30 0.67 -9.52
C GLU A 255 -29.21 -0.38 -10.18
N MET A 256 -28.64 -1.51 -10.60
CA MET A 256 -29.41 -2.63 -11.16
C MET A 256 -30.41 -3.19 -10.14
N ARG A 257 -30.00 -3.31 -8.88
CA ARG A 257 -30.88 -3.75 -7.80
C ARG A 257 -32.06 -2.78 -7.63
N GLN A 258 -31.80 -1.48 -7.64
CA GLN A 258 -32.86 -0.46 -7.55
C GLN A 258 -33.83 -0.55 -8.73
N TRP A 259 -33.32 -0.68 -9.96
CA TRP A 259 -34.17 -0.84 -11.14
C TRP A 259 -35.06 -2.08 -11.06
N VAL A 260 -34.55 -3.18 -10.52
CA VAL A 260 -35.33 -4.41 -10.30
C VAL A 260 -36.41 -4.17 -9.24
N ASP A 261 -36.08 -3.50 -8.14
CA ASP A 261 -37.04 -3.14 -7.09
C ASP A 261 -38.18 -2.27 -7.68
N ASP A 262 -37.84 -1.23 -8.45
CA ASP A 262 -38.82 -0.35 -9.11
C ASP A 262 -39.69 -1.11 -10.13
N LEU A 263 -39.09 -2.03 -10.90
CA LEU A 263 -39.83 -2.86 -11.87
C LEU A 263 -40.81 -3.82 -11.18
N ILE A 264 -40.42 -4.39 -10.03
CA ILE A 264 -41.28 -5.25 -9.23
C ILE A 264 -42.48 -4.43 -8.70
N GLU A 265 -42.24 -3.22 -8.21
CA GLU A 265 -43.29 -2.32 -7.74
C GLU A 265 -44.26 -1.97 -8.87
N GLU A 266 -43.77 -1.53 -10.04
CA GLU A 266 -44.62 -1.21 -11.19
C GLU A 266 -45.40 -2.44 -11.68
N THR A 267 -44.79 -3.61 -11.70
CA THR A 267 -45.48 -4.87 -12.04
C THR A 267 -46.59 -5.19 -11.04
N SER A 268 -46.39 -4.90 -9.75
CA SER A 268 -47.41 -5.09 -8.72
C SER A 268 -48.59 -4.13 -8.91
N LEU A 269 -48.31 -2.87 -9.26
CA LEU A 269 -49.32 -1.84 -9.54
C LEU A 269 -50.12 -2.18 -10.81
N GLN A 270 -49.45 -2.66 -11.87
CA GLN A 270 -50.12 -3.14 -13.07
C GLN A 270 -51.07 -4.31 -12.78
N ARG A 271 -50.64 -5.25 -11.93
CA ARG A 271 -51.49 -6.37 -11.51
C ARG A 271 -52.72 -5.89 -10.74
N GLN A 272 -52.55 -4.94 -9.82
CA GLN A 272 -53.67 -4.35 -9.07
C GLN A 272 -54.66 -3.64 -10.01
N ARG A 273 -54.18 -2.80 -10.93
CA ARG A 273 -55.04 -2.13 -11.92
C ARG A 273 -55.78 -3.15 -12.80
N ALA A 274 -55.13 -4.24 -13.17
CA ALA A 274 -55.78 -5.31 -13.92
C ALA A 274 -56.90 -5.98 -13.11
N THR A 275 -56.71 -6.22 -11.81
CA THR A 275 -57.78 -6.75 -10.93
C THR A 275 -58.94 -5.77 -10.76
N GLU A 276 -58.67 -4.48 -10.58
CA GLU A 276 -59.71 -3.44 -10.49
C GLU A 276 -60.52 -3.36 -11.79
N ASN A 277 -59.87 -3.45 -12.95
CA ASN A 277 -60.53 -3.44 -14.25
C ASN A 277 -61.37 -4.71 -14.48
N GLU A 278 -60.94 -5.87 -14.01
CA GLU A 278 -61.73 -7.12 -14.04
C GLU A 278 -63.01 -6.96 -13.19
N GLU A 279 -62.90 -6.40 -12.00
CA GLU A 279 -64.06 -6.12 -11.12
C GLU A 279 -65.04 -5.13 -11.75
N GLU A 280 -64.53 -4.06 -12.37
CA GLU A 280 -65.30 -3.09 -13.14
C GLU A 280 -66.06 -3.78 -14.27
N LEU A 281 -65.36 -4.62 -15.04
CA LEU A 281 -65.94 -5.35 -16.16
C LEU A 281 -67.04 -6.31 -15.70
N ILE A 282 -66.84 -7.02 -14.59
CA ILE A 282 -67.86 -7.88 -13.97
C ILE A 282 -69.08 -7.06 -13.54
N ARG A 283 -68.87 -5.87 -12.96
CA ARG A 283 -69.96 -4.98 -12.55
C ARG A 283 -70.77 -4.51 -13.75
N VAL A 284 -70.10 -3.97 -14.77
CA VAL A 284 -70.75 -3.50 -16.02
C VAL A 284 -71.53 -4.64 -16.69
N LYS A 285 -70.95 -5.84 -16.76
CA LYS A 285 -71.64 -7.01 -17.32
C LYS A 285 -72.94 -7.35 -16.58
N ARG A 286 -72.94 -7.25 -15.25
CA ARG A 286 -74.14 -7.45 -14.42
C ARG A 286 -75.19 -6.38 -14.67
N GLU A 287 -74.78 -5.12 -14.80
CA GLU A 287 -75.68 -4.01 -15.13
C GLU A 287 -76.31 -4.18 -16.51
N PHE A 288 -75.54 -4.64 -17.50
CA PHE A 288 -76.06 -4.96 -18.83
C PHE A 288 -77.08 -6.11 -18.82
N GLU A 289 -76.85 -7.18 -18.08
CA GLU A 289 -77.85 -8.25 -17.93
C GLU A 289 -79.12 -7.74 -17.24
N THR A 290 -78.97 -6.92 -16.20
CA THR A 290 -80.12 -6.28 -15.52
C THR A 290 -80.92 -5.40 -16.49
N LEU A 291 -80.22 -4.62 -17.32
CA LEU A 291 -80.84 -3.78 -18.35
C LEU A 291 -81.54 -4.63 -19.41
N LYS A 292 -80.94 -5.74 -19.83
CA LYS A 292 -81.52 -6.68 -20.79
C LYS A 292 -82.81 -7.30 -20.24
N ASP A 293 -82.83 -7.70 -18.98
CA ASP A 293 -84.03 -8.21 -18.30
C ASP A 293 -85.12 -7.13 -18.22
N PHE A 294 -84.76 -5.88 -17.95
CA PHE A 294 -85.70 -4.76 -17.96
C PHE A 294 -86.33 -4.51 -19.34
N VAL A 295 -85.51 -4.50 -20.40
CA VAL A 295 -85.99 -4.33 -21.78
C VAL A 295 -86.87 -5.50 -22.22
N SER A 296 -86.54 -6.74 -21.85
CA SER A 296 -87.37 -7.90 -22.14
C SER A 296 -88.72 -7.83 -21.41
N GLY A 297 -88.73 -7.37 -20.16
CA GLY A 297 -89.95 -7.07 -19.41
C GLY A 297 -90.82 -6.00 -20.08
N LEU A 298 -90.23 -4.87 -20.50
CA LEU A 298 -90.93 -3.84 -21.26
C LEU A 298 -91.48 -4.36 -22.60
N THR A 299 -90.73 -5.22 -23.28
CA THR A 299 -91.17 -5.85 -24.53
C THR A 299 -92.39 -6.73 -24.29
N SER A 300 -92.39 -7.54 -23.23
CA SER A 300 -93.53 -8.36 -22.84
C SER A 300 -94.77 -7.52 -22.47
N VAL A 301 -94.60 -6.44 -21.70
CA VAL A 301 -95.70 -5.49 -21.41
C VAL A 301 -96.25 -4.89 -22.69
N ARG A 302 -95.40 -4.46 -23.63
CA ARG A 302 -95.83 -3.98 -24.94
C ARG A 302 -96.61 -5.06 -25.70
N GLU A 303 -96.11 -6.29 -25.75
CA GLU A 303 -96.76 -7.42 -26.42
C GLU A 303 -98.15 -7.73 -25.83
N THR A 304 -98.35 -7.56 -24.51
CA THR A 304 -99.68 -7.73 -23.89
C THR A 304 -100.61 -6.55 -24.13
N LEU A 305 -100.08 -5.33 -24.28
CA LEU A 305 -100.87 -4.14 -24.59
C LEU A 305 -101.24 -4.01 -26.08
N VAL A 306 -100.47 -4.59 -27.00
CA VAL A 306 -100.76 -4.56 -28.45
C VAL A 306 -102.14 -5.14 -28.79
N PRO A 307 -102.58 -6.30 -28.26
CA PRO A 307 -103.94 -6.79 -28.47
C PRO A 307 -105.03 -5.85 -27.95
N SER A 308 -104.82 -5.21 -26.80
CA SER A 308 -105.78 -4.21 -26.30
C SER A 308 -105.83 -2.97 -27.20
N GLU A 309 -104.69 -2.51 -27.71
CA GLU A 309 -104.60 -1.40 -28.67
C GLU A 309 -105.38 -1.73 -29.95
N ILE A 310 -105.17 -2.92 -30.53
CA ILE A 310 -105.91 -3.39 -31.72
C ILE A 310 -107.41 -3.51 -31.43
N HIS A 311 -107.79 -3.97 -30.23
CA HIS A 311 -109.20 -4.06 -29.84
C HIS A 311 -109.85 -2.67 -29.75
N PHE A 312 -109.17 -1.69 -29.16
CA PHE A 312 -109.63 -0.30 -29.10
C PHE A 312 -109.78 0.29 -30.50
N GLN A 313 -108.79 0.09 -31.39
CA GLN A 313 -108.88 0.53 -32.79
C GLN A 313 -110.05 -0.12 -33.54
N ASN A 314 -110.35 -1.40 -33.29
CA ASN A 314 -111.53 -2.06 -33.86
C ASN A 314 -112.85 -1.47 -33.33
N ILE A 315 -112.91 -1.14 -32.04
CA ILE A 315 -114.08 -0.46 -31.44
C ILE A 315 -114.26 0.94 -32.06
N GLU A 316 -113.19 1.73 -32.18
CA GLU A 316 -113.24 3.05 -32.81
C GLU A 316 -113.74 2.98 -34.27
N LYS A 317 -113.25 2.00 -35.04
CA LYS A 317 -113.71 1.76 -36.42
C LYS A 317 -115.20 1.37 -36.50
N LEU A 318 -115.71 0.62 -35.52
CA LEU A 318 -117.15 0.31 -35.43
C LEU A 318 -117.98 1.56 -35.09
N PHE A 319 -117.45 2.46 -34.27
CA PHE A 319 -118.05 3.76 -33.98
C PHE A 319 -118.06 4.68 -35.22
N GLU A 320 -116.96 4.74 -35.97
CA GLU A 320 -116.87 5.53 -37.21
C GLU A 320 -117.77 5.00 -38.34
N GLN A 321 -118.05 3.69 -38.38
CA GLN A 321 -118.96 3.07 -39.36
C GLN A 321 -120.46 3.15 -39.00
N GLY A 322 -120.83 3.83 -37.91
CA GLY A 322 -122.24 4.13 -37.61
C GLY A 322 -123.12 2.93 -37.23
N ARG A 323 -122.55 1.85 -36.67
CA ARG A 323 -123.32 0.74 -36.08
C ARG A 323 -123.23 0.73 -34.55
N LEU A 324 -124.26 1.29 -33.91
CA LEU A 324 -124.55 1.01 -32.50
C LEU A 324 -124.96 -0.47 -32.33
N PRO A 325 -124.45 -1.21 -31.33
CA PRO A 325 -125.11 -2.42 -30.86
C PRO A 325 -126.35 -2.03 -30.03
N ASN A 326 -127.52 -2.21 -30.62
CA ASN A 326 -128.81 -1.97 -29.97
C ASN A 326 -129.25 -3.23 -29.19
N ALA A 327 -128.98 -3.21 -27.88
CA ALA A 327 -129.78 -3.68 -26.72
C ALA A 327 -130.47 -5.07 -26.63
N TYR A 328 -130.63 -5.48 -25.35
CA TYR A 328 -131.53 -6.46 -24.69
C TYR A 328 -130.96 -7.89 -24.46
N THR A 329 -131.08 -8.60 -23.32
CA THR A 329 -131.75 -8.43 -22.00
C THR A 329 -131.34 -9.60 -21.06
N ALA A 330 -131.51 -9.41 -19.73
CA ALA A 330 -131.53 -10.40 -18.63
C ALA A 330 -130.16 -10.98 -18.20
N GLN A 331 -129.84 -11.27 -16.93
CA GLN A 331 -130.67 -11.56 -15.76
C GLN A 331 -129.87 -11.30 -14.46
N CYS A 332 -130.50 -10.65 -13.47
CA CYS A 332 -129.98 -10.55 -12.11
C CYS A 332 -129.95 -11.94 -11.45
N ASN A 333 -128.79 -12.36 -10.95
CA ASN A 333 -128.70 -13.29 -9.83
C ASN A 333 -127.74 -12.69 -8.80
N SER A 334 -128.35 -12.19 -7.73
CA SER A 334 -127.68 -11.64 -6.56
C SER A 334 -127.47 -12.75 -5.54
N ARG A 335 -126.21 -13.03 -5.17
CA ARG A 335 -125.87 -13.58 -3.85
C ARG A 335 -124.40 -13.34 -3.49
N HIS A 336 -124.25 -12.59 -2.39
CA HIS A 336 -123.10 -12.40 -1.49
C HIS A 336 -121.94 -11.58 -2.07
N GLY A 337 -121.47 -10.48 -1.47
CA GLY A 337 -121.65 -9.94 -0.13
C GLY A 337 -120.28 -9.55 0.41
N SER A 338 -120.02 -8.24 0.51
CA SER A 338 -119.01 -7.54 1.34
C SER A 338 -117.51 -7.89 1.11
N THR A 339 -116.54 -6.97 1.13
CA THR A 339 -116.48 -5.65 1.76
C THR A 339 -115.46 -4.78 1.04
N ILE A 340 -115.80 -3.49 0.98
CA ILE A 340 -115.05 -2.36 0.45
C ILE A 340 -113.86 -2.03 1.36
N GLY A 341 -112.74 -1.66 0.76
CA GLY A 341 -111.65 -0.90 1.36
C GLY A 341 -111.13 0.09 0.32
N SER A 342 -111.86 1.19 0.17
CA SER A 342 -111.42 2.42 -0.49
C SER A 342 -110.33 3.10 0.35
N ASP A 343 -109.22 3.52 -0.27
CA ASP A 343 -108.50 4.73 0.15
C ASP A 343 -107.44 5.19 -0.88
N ALA A 344 -107.41 6.52 -1.08
CA ALA A 344 -106.35 7.40 -1.60
C ALA A 344 -105.80 7.11 -3.02
N VAL A 345 -105.93 7.94 -4.07
CA VAL A 345 -105.92 9.40 -4.24
C VAL A 345 -104.80 10.13 -3.48
N LEU A 346 -103.91 10.71 -4.31
CA LEU A 346 -102.92 11.77 -4.04
C LEU A 346 -101.57 11.38 -3.42
N SER A 347 -100.56 12.08 -3.96
CA SER A 347 -99.12 12.10 -3.62
C SER A 347 -98.34 10.87 -4.14
N LEU A 348 -97.28 11.00 -4.95
CA LEU A 348 -96.10 11.80 -4.64
C LEU A 348 -95.27 12.05 -5.93
N TRP A 349 -95.31 13.28 -6.45
CA TRP A 349 -94.12 13.86 -7.06
C TRP A 349 -93.16 14.14 -5.90
N HIS A 350 -92.04 13.42 -5.82
CA HIS A 350 -90.89 13.87 -5.05
C HIS A 350 -89.59 13.46 -5.74
N PHE A 351 -88.99 14.45 -6.39
CA PHE A 351 -87.54 14.66 -6.34
C PHE A 351 -87.11 14.81 -4.87
N PRO A 352 -85.98 14.19 -4.48
CA PRO A 352 -84.88 14.93 -3.88
C PRO A 352 -83.56 14.55 -4.59
N GLY A 353 -82.62 15.45 -4.84
CA GLY A 353 -82.19 16.55 -3.99
C GLY A 353 -80.85 16.18 -3.34
N SER A 354 -79.79 16.77 -3.88
CA SER A 354 -78.39 16.85 -3.46
C SER A 354 -77.98 16.27 -2.09
N CYS A 355 -76.89 15.51 -2.10
CA CYS A 355 -75.83 15.67 -1.10
C CYS A 355 -74.62 16.32 -1.77
N GLU A 356 -74.50 17.60 -1.47
CA GLU A 356 -73.39 18.49 -1.80
C GLU A 356 -72.24 18.21 -0.82
N LYS A 357 -71.09 17.79 -1.33
CA LYS A 357 -69.80 18.00 -0.65
C LYS A 357 -68.92 18.80 -1.60
N HIS A 358 -68.71 20.04 -1.18
CA HIS A 358 -67.77 21.04 -1.68
C HIS A 358 -66.55 20.47 -2.41
N ILE A 359 -66.42 20.84 -3.68
CA ILE A 359 -65.12 20.92 -4.36
C ILE A 359 -64.84 22.42 -4.55
N ASN A 360 -63.94 22.94 -3.72
CA ASN A 360 -63.29 24.23 -3.96
C ASN A 360 -62.39 24.07 -5.20
N LEU A 361 -62.72 24.75 -6.29
CA LEU A 361 -61.80 25.00 -7.39
C LEU A 361 -61.40 26.48 -7.35
N ARG A 362 -60.20 26.73 -6.85
CA ARG A 362 -59.38 27.90 -7.18
C ARG A 362 -57.92 27.46 -7.20
N ASP A 363 -57.36 27.45 -8.40
CA ASP A 363 -55.96 27.66 -8.81
C ASP A 363 -54.83 27.16 -7.89
N ARG A 364 -54.13 26.12 -8.37
CA ARG A 364 -52.67 26.20 -8.56
C ARG A 364 -52.20 25.17 -9.59
N GLU A 365 -51.57 25.69 -10.64
CA GLU A 365 -50.69 25.00 -11.57
C GLU A 365 -49.65 24.16 -10.80
N GLU A 366 -49.40 22.92 -11.25
CA GLU A 366 -48.06 22.43 -11.62
C GLU A 366 -48.10 20.98 -12.14
N GLN A 367 -47.72 20.85 -13.42
CA GLN A 367 -46.95 19.77 -14.06
C GLN A 367 -47.38 18.30 -13.86
N SER A 368 -48.12 17.77 -14.85
CA SER A 368 -47.81 16.47 -15.49
C SER A 368 -48.60 16.28 -16.79
N GLN A 369 -47.87 16.05 -17.88
CA GLN A 369 -48.38 15.80 -19.23
C GLN A 369 -48.75 14.32 -19.41
N PRO A 370 -49.87 13.99 -20.07
CA PRO A 370 -50.06 12.69 -20.71
C PRO A 370 -49.90 12.77 -22.23
N LEU A 371 -49.23 11.75 -22.76
CA LEU A 371 -49.04 11.45 -24.18
C LEU A 371 -50.38 11.33 -24.91
N ILE A 372 -50.65 12.26 -25.83
CA ILE A 372 -51.71 12.15 -26.84
C ILE A 372 -51.09 11.69 -28.16
N PHE A 373 -51.54 10.52 -28.63
CA PHE A 373 -51.30 10.02 -29.98
C PHE A 373 -52.27 10.75 -30.94
N GLY A 374 -51.82 11.88 -31.50
CA GLY A 374 -52.56 12.67 -32.48
C GLY A 374 -52.07 12.38 -33.91
N TYR A 375 -52.86 11.67 -34.71
CA TYR A 375 -52.75 11.70 -36.16
C TYR A 375 -53.40 12.98 -36.69
N GLY A 376 -52.60 13.82 -37.36
CA GLY A 376 -53.09 14.88 -38.24
C GLY A 376 -52.58 16.28 -37.88
N GLY A 377 -51.53 16.72 -38.56
CA GLY A 377 -51.08 18.11 -38.48
C GLY A 377 -49.64 18.26 -38.96
N ARG A 378 -49.48 18.90 -40.12
CA ARG A 378 -48.21 19.27 -40.74
C ARG A 378 -47.28 19.96 -39.73
N ASP A 379 -46.25 19.26 -39.29
CA ASP A 379 -45.02 19.89 -38.78
C ASP A 379 -43.82 19.07 -39.27
N HIS A 380 -43.43 19.34 -40.52
CA HIS A 380 -42.26 18.74 -41.15
C HIS A 380 -40.93 19.20 -40.52
N GLY A 381 -40.94 20.05 -39.49
CA GLY A 381 -39.73 20.55 -38.83
C GLY A 381 -39.18 19.64 -37.72
N GLY A 382 -40.04 19.10 -36.85
CA GLY A 382 -39.61 18.34 -35.66
C GLY A 382 -39.02 16.98 -35.98
N LEU A 383 -39.58 16.28 -36.98
CA LEU A 383 -39.12 14.95 -37.38
C LEU A 383 -37.77 15.01 -38.11
N THR A 384 -37.52 16.05 -38.91
CA THR A 384 -36.19 16.34 -39.48
C THR A 384 -35.16 16.74 -38.42
N GLN A 385 -35.57 17.47 -37.38
CA GLN A 385 -34.66 17.88 -36.30
C GLN A 385 -34.25 16.70 -35.43
N PHE A 386 -35.20 15.81 -35.11
CA PHE A 386 -34.94 14.57 -34.39
C PHE A 386 -34.08 13.60 -35.20
N MET A 387 -34.39 13.38 -36.50
CA MET A 387 -33.54 12.57 -37.38
C MET A 387 -32.14 13.17 -37.54
N GLY A 388 -32.03 14.50 -37.65
CA GLY A 388 -30.73 15.19 -37.72
C GLY A 388 -29.89 14.98 -36.46
N GLY A 389 -30.51 15.07 -35.28
CA GLY A 389 -29.85 14.78 -34.00
C GLY A 389 -29.38 13.33 -33.87
N LEU A 390 -30.20 12.38 -34.33
CA LEU A 390 -29.86 10.95 -34.33
C LEU A 390 -28.69 10.63 -35.28
N VAL A 391 -28.67 11.23 -36.47
CA VAL A 391 -27.58 11.06 -37.44
C VAL A 391 -26.27 11.65 -36.91
N MET A 392 -26.29 12.84 -36.30
CA MET A 392 -25.10 13.41 -35.66
C MET A 392 -24.59 12.55 -34.51
N LYS A 393 -25.48 12.09 -33.63
CA LYS A 393 -25.08 11.25 -32.48
C LYS A 393 -24.54 9.89 -32.93
N LYS A 394 -25.10 9.31 -34.00
CA LYS A 394 -24.55 8.11 -34.64
C LYS A 394 -23.15 8.35 -35.20
N ALA A 395 -22.93 9.46 -35.90
CA ALA A 395 -21.61 9.80 -36.44
C ALA A 395 -20.58 10.00 -35.32
N GLN A 396 -20.95 10.68 -34.24
CA GLN A 396 -20.11 10.89 -33.07
C GLN A 396 -19.71 9.56 -32.41
N LEU A 397 -20.70 8.68 -32.16
CA LEU A 397 -20.43 7.36 -31.58
C LEU A 397 -19.56 6.49 -32.51
N GLU A 398 -19.71 6.62 -33.82
CA GLU A 398 -18.88 5.90 -34.78
C GLU A 398 -17.42 6.38 -34.75
N THR A 399 -17.18 7.69 -34.59
CA THR A 399 -15.82 8.22 -34.42
C THR A 399 -15.19 7.81 -33.09
N GLU A 400 -15.95 7.85 -32.00
CA GLU A 400 -15.47 7.43 -30.68
C GLU A 400 -15.18 5.93 -30.64
N LYS A 401 -16.02 5.10 -31.30
CA LYS A 401 -15.78 3.67 -31.47
C LYS A 401 -14.47 3.41 -32.21
N LYS A 402 -14.23 4.08 -33.35
CA LYS A 402 -12.97 3.93 -34.11
C LYS A 402 -11.75 4.34 -33.30
N GLN A 403 -11.87 5.40 -32.50
CA GLN A 403 -10.80 5.82 -31.59
C GLN A 403 -10.50 4.75 -30.55
N LYS A 404 -11.52 4.25 -29.85
CA LYS A 404 -11.38 3.19 -28.84
C LYS A 404 -10.80 1.89 -29.43
N GLU A 405 -11.24 1.51 -30.64
CA GLU A 405 -10.67 0.35 -31.35
C GLU A 405 -9.18 0.53 -31.66
N SER A 406 -8.75 1.74 -32.07
CA SER A 406 -7.33 2.03 -32.31
C SER A 406 -6.48 1.99 -31.04
N GLU A 407 -7.04 2.44 -29.91
CA GLU A 407 -6.37 2.41 -28.61
C GLU A 407 -6.23 0.98 -28.09
N ILE A 408 -7.28 0.17 -28.22
CA ILE A 408 -7.25 -1.26 -27.91
C ILE A 408 -6.18 -1.98 -28.74
N GLN A 409 -6.08 -1.69 -30.04
CA GLN A 409 -5.06 -2.30 -30.90
C GLN A 409 -3.64 -1.94 -30.41
N LYS A 410 -3.41 -0.68 -30.06
CA LYS A 410 -2.12 -0.23 -29.52
C LYS A 410 -1.76 -0.93 -28.20
N LEU A 411 -2.74 -1.10 -27.31
CA LEU A 411 -2.54 -1.81 -26.04
C LEU A 411 -2.30 -3.31 -26.26
N MET A 412 -2.94 -3.94 -27.23
CA MET A 412 -2.66 -5.34 -27.59
C MET A 412 -1.22 -5.51 -28.11
N ASP A 413 -0.77 -4.62 -28.99
CA ASP A 413 0.60 -4.67 -29.54
C ASP A 413 1.65 -4.47 -28.43
N GLU A 414 1.39 -3.56 -27.49
CA GLU A 414 2.27 -3.34 -26.34
C GLU A 414 2.27 -4.52 -25.37
N ASN A 415 1.12 -5.15 -25.11
CA ASN A 415 1.05 -6.37 -24.31
C ASN A 415 1.86 -7.51 -24.95
N LEU A 416 1.75 -7.71 -26.26
CA LEU A 416 2.56 -8.69 -26.98
C LEU A 416 4.06 -8.40 -26.84
N ARG A 417 4.46 -7.13 -26.93
CA ARG A 417 5.85 -6.70 -26.75
C ARG A 417 6.35 -6.98 -25.32
N LEU A 418 5.52 -6.70 -24.31
CA LEU A 418 5.83 -6.94 -22.92
C LEU A 418 5.93 -8.44 -22.60
N SER A 419 5.00 -9.27 -23.11
CA SER A 419 5.08 -10.73 -22.97
C SER A 419 6.40 -11.28 -23.52
N ALA A 420 6.82 -10.85 -24.72
CA ALA A 420 8.10 -11.27 -25.30
C ALA A 420 9.32 -10.82 -24.46
N LEU A 421 9.22 -9.68 -23.77
CA LEU A 421 10.28 -9.21 -22.87
C LEU A 421 10.35 -10.04 -21.58
N VAL A 422 9.18 -10.41 -21.03
CA VAL A 422 9.07 -11.29 -19.86
C VAL A 422 9.70 -12.65 -20.17
N ASP A 423 9.34 -13.28 -21.30
CA ASP A 423 9.90 -14.57 -21.72
C ASP A 423 11.43 -14.52 -21.83
N ARG A 424 11.98 -13.41 -22.37
CA ARG A 424 13.43 -13.20 -22.47
C ARG A 424 14.09 -13.10 -21.08
N LYS A 425 13.44 -12.41 -20.14
CA LYS A 425 13.97 -12.22 -18.78
C LYS A 425 13.88 -13.51 -17.96
N GLU A 426 12.82 -14.28 -18.12
CA GLU A 426 12.70 -15.62 -17.53
C GLU A 426 13.80 -16.56 -18.04
N ALA A 427 14.04 -16.58 -19.36
CA ALA A 427 15.14 -17.36 -19.94
C ALA A 427 16.51 -16.93 -19.40
N GLN A 428 16.74 -15.62 -19.22
CA GLN A 428 17.98 -15.10 -18.64
C GLN A 428 18.16 -15.53 -17.18
N LEU A 429 17.09 -15.49 -16.38
CA LEU A 429 17.12 -15.93 -14.97
C LEU A 429 17.38 -17.42 -14.84
N VAL A 430 16.77 -18.25 -15.70
CA VAL A 430 17.02 -19.70 -15.72
C VAL A 430 18.48 -20.00 -16.04
N ALA A 431 19.04 -19.36 -17.07
CA ALA A 431 20.44 -19.53 -17.43
C ALA A 431 21.40 -19.11 -16.29
N MET A 432 21.11 -18.00 -15.62
CA MET A 432 21.91 -17.53 -14.48
C MET A 432 21.81 -18.49 -13.28
N SER A 433 20.61 -19.00 -12.98
CA SER A 433 20.40 -20.01 -11.94
C SER A 433 21.17 -21.30 -12.21
N GLU A 434 21.21 -21.76 -13.46
CA GLU A 434 22.01 -22.92 -13.86
C GLU A 434 23.51 -22.65 -13.72
N GLN A 435 23.99 -21.46 -14.09
CA GLN A 435 25.39 -21.07 -13.86
C GLN A 435 25.74 -21.11 -12.37
N CYS A 436 24.91 -20.52 -11.50
CA CYS A 436 25.13 -20.58 -10.05
C CYS A 436 25.19 -22.02 -9.53
N LYS A 437 24.33 -22.93 -10.03
CA LYS A 437 24.39 -24.36 -9.68
C LYS A 437 25.70 -25.00 -10.12
N VAL A 438 26.17 -24.73 -11.34
CA VAL A 438 27.45 -25.26 -11.85
C VAL A 438 28.63 -24.74 -11.00
N PHE A 439 28.64 -23.44 -10.68
CA PHE A 439 29.66 -22.86 -9.81
C PHE A 439 29.67 -23.51 -8.43
N ALA A 440 28.51 -23.69 -7.79
CA ALA A 440 28.41 -24.36 -6.49
C ALA A 440 28.91 -25.83 -6.53
N LEU A 441 28.57 -26.58 -7.57
CA LEU A 441 29.04 -27.95 -7.75
C LEU A 441 30.55 -28.02 -8.03
N SER A 442 31.12 -27.02 -8.72
CA SER A 442 32.57 -26.93 -8.96
C SER A 442 33.35 -26.58 -7.69
N ALA A 443 32.78 -25.74 -6.81
CA ALA A 443 33.37 -25.39 -5.52
C ALA A 443 33.35 -26.56 -4.52
N SER A 444 32.35 -27.45 -4.60
CA SER A 444 32.23 -28.63 -3.72
C SER A 444 33.14 -29.81 -4.10
N LYS A 445 33.90 -29.73 -5.21
CA LYS A 445 34.79 -30.79 -5.71
C LYS A 445 36.28 -30.52 -5.48
N ILE A 446 36.60 -29.42 -4.81
CA ILE A 446 37.89 -29.07 -4.23
C ILE A 446 37.82 -29.44 -2.75
#